data_AF-A0A7T2J609-F1
#
_entry.id   AF-A0A7T2J609-F1
#
_cell.length_a   1.000
_cell.length_b   1.000
_cell.length_c   1.000
_cell.angle_alpha   90.00
_cell.angle_beta   90.00
_cell.angle_gamma   90.00
#
_symmetry.space_group_name_H-M   'P 1'
#
loop_
_entity.id
_entity.type
_entity.pdbx_description
1 polymer ?
#
loop_
_entity_poly.entity_id
_entity_poly.type
_entity_poly.pdbx_seq_one_letter_code
_entity_poly.pdbx_strand_id
1 'polypeptide(L)'
;MTYSRYTDENNDRALSLNLSIPLERWLPHSRVSYQMTSQKDRPTQHEMRLDGSLLDDGRLSYSLEQSLDDDNNHNSSLNASYRSPYGTFSAGYSYGNDSSQYNYGVTGGVVIHPHGVTLSQYLGNAFALIDANGASGVRIQNYPGIATDPFGYAVIPYLTTYQENRLSVDTTQLPDNVDLEQTTQFVVPNRGAMVAARFNANIGYRVLVTVSDRNGKPLPFGALASNDDTGQQSIVDEGGILYLSGISSKSQSWTVRWGNQADQQCQFAFSTPDSEPTTSVLQGTAQCH
;
A
#
# COMPACT_ATOMS: atom_id res chain seq x y z
N MET A 1 0.83 2.36 36.75
CA MET A 1 0.67 1.47 37.91
C MET A 1 -0.76 0.96 37.85
N THR A 2 -0.93 -0.32 37.55
CA THR A 2 -2.25 -0.95 37.42
C THR A 2 -2.40 -1.95 38.57
N TYR A 3 -3.54 -1.90 39.27
CA TYR A 3 -3.83 -2.75 40.43
C TYR A 3 -5.16 -3.47 40.17
N SER A 4 -5.16 -4.80 40.23
CA SER A 4 -6.37 -5.63 40.08
C SER A 4 -6.45 -6.64 41.23
N ARG A 5 -7.67 -6.87 41.73
CA ARG A 5 -7.98 -7.79 42.83
C ARG A 5 -9.13 -8.70 42.41
N TYR A 6 -8.90 -10.02 42.39
CA TYR A 6 -9.94 -11.02 42.21
C TYR A 6 -10.26 -11.65 43.58
N THR A 7 -11.53 -11.63 43.97
CA THR A 7 -12.03 -12.27 45.19
C THR A 7 -12.47 -13.69 44.87
N ASP A 8 -11.56 -14.64 45.05
CA ASP A 8 -11.86 -16.04 45.37
C ASP A 8 -10.89 -16.48 46.48
N GLU A 9 -11.15 -17.57 47.18
CA GLU A 9 -10.53 -17.96 48.48
C GLU A 9 -8.99 -18.02 48.55
N ASN A 10 -8.26 -17.84 47.44
CA ASN A 10 -6.82 -17.53 47.41
C ASN A 10 -6.60 -16.08 46.93
N ASN A 11 -6.15 -15.22 47.84
CA ASN A 11 -5.95 -13.78 47.57
C ASN A 11 -4.65 -13.55 46.78
N ASP A 12 -4.68 -13.86 45.50
CA ASP A 12 -3.58 -13.58 44.57
C ASP A 12 -3.45 -12.06 44.39
N ARG A 13 -2.25 -11.55 44.68
CA ARG A 13 -1.91 -10.14 44.53
C ARG A 13 -0.79 -10.02 43.53
N ALA A 14 -0.95 -9.13 42.56
CA ALA A 14 0.08 -8.79 41.59
C ALA A 14 0.35 -7.29 41.64
N LEU A 15 1.63 -6.91 41.60
CA LEU A 15 2.09 -5.55 41.40
C LEU A 15 2.95 -5.54 40.12
N SER A 16 2.57 -4.71 39.15
CA SER A 16 3.34 -4.54 37.91
C SER A 16 3.79 -3.09 37.72
N LEU A 17 5.07 -2.90 37.41
CA LEU A 17 5.66 -1.65 36.96
C LEU A 17 6.10 -1.82 35.50
N ASN A 18 5.77 -0.87 34.62
CA ASN A 18 6.17 -0.86 33.22
C ASN A 18 6.77 0.50 32.87
N LEU A 19 7.97 0.49 32.31
CA LEU A 19 8.69 1.65 31.79
C LEU A 19 8.95 1.42 30.30
N SER A 20 8.53 2.34 29.45
CA SER A 20 8.80 2.28 28.00
C SER A 20 9.53 3.54 27.55
N ILE A 21 10.64 3.33 26.84
CA ILE A 21 11.51 4.37 26.31
C ILE A 21 11.56 4.19 24.78
N PRO A 22 11.06 5.17 24.02
CA PRO A 22 11.09 5.10 22.57
C PRO A 22 12.51 5.45 22.09
N LEU A 23 13.01 4.73 21.08
CA LEU A 23 14.43 4.77 20.63
C LEU A 23 14.60 5.49 19.29
N GLU A 24 13.66 6.32 18.84
CA GLU A 24 13.60 6.88 17.48
C GLU A 24 14.89 7.59 17.06
N ARG A 25 15.63 8.17 18.02
CA ARG A 25 16.90 8.86 17.76
C ARG A 25 18.04 7.92 17.35
N TRP A 26 18.00 6.66 17.77
CA TRP A 26 19.05 5.67 17.52
C TRP A 26 18.59 4.56 16.56
N LEU A 27 17.34 4.14 16.71
CA LEU A 27 16.69 3.09 15.94
C LEU A 27 15.28 3.58 15.57
N PRO A 28 15.04 4.03 14.33
CA PRO A 28 13.72 4.45 13.88
C PRO A 28 12.67 3.38 14.15
N HIS A 29 11.46 3.80 14.53
CA HIS A 29 10.31 2.91 14.76
C HIS A 29 10.59 1.78 15.77
N SER A 30 11.45 2.04 16.76
CA SER A 30 11.83 1.05 17.77
C SER A 30 11.66 1.60 19.17
N ARG A 31 11.36 0.74 20.14
CA ARG A 31 11.25 1.09 21.55
C ARG A 31 11.83 -0.01 22.43
N VAL A 32 12.30 0.38 23.61
CA VAL A 32 12.66 -0.55 24.68
C VAL A 32 11.65 -0.40 25.79
N SER A 33 11.22 -1.52 26.36
CA SER A 33 10.39 -1.56 27.54
C SER A 33 11.00 -2.47 28.60
N TYR A 34 10.77 -2.10 29.85
CA TYR A 34 11.13 -2.87 31.01
C TYR A 34 9.90 -3.02 31.89
N GLN A 35 9.56 -4.26 32.20
CA GLN A 35 8.43 -4.61 33.06
C GLN A 35 8.93 -5.42 34.26
N MET A 36 8.46 -5.05 35.45
CA MET A 36 8.68 -5.81 36.67
C MET A 36 7.33 -6.23 37.23
N THR A 37 7.15 -7.53 37.45
CA THR A 37 5.91 -8.10 37.98
C THR A 37 6.22 -8.91 39.24
N SER A 38 5.68 -8.49 40.38
CA SER A 38 5.78 -9.21 41.65
C SER A 38 4.41 -9.80 42.00
N GLN A 39 4.36 -11.09 42.31
CA GLN A 39 3.13 -11.81 42.63
C GLN A 39 3.26 -12.50 43.98
N LYS A 40 2.15 -12.60 44.72
CA LYS A 40 2.10 -13.38 45.96
C LYS A 40 2.43 -14.84 45.65
N ASP A 41 3.31 -15.44 46.44
CA ASP A 41 3.70 -16.86 46.33
C ASP A 41 4.37 -17.24 44.98
N ARG A 42 4.90 -16.26 44.23
CA ARG A 42 5.68 -16.48 42.99
C ARG A 42 6.92 -15.57 42.94
N PRO A 43 7.99 -15.99 42.25
CA PRO A 43 9.20 -15.17 42.05
C PRO A 43 8.88 -13.83 41.37
N THR A 44 9.66 -12.79 41.68
CA THR A 44 9.55 -11.52 40.96
C THR A 44 10.10 -11.72 39.55
N GLN A 45 9.32 -11.35 38.55
CA GLN A 45 9.70 -11.44 37.15
C GLN A 45 10.14 -10.08 36.61
N HIS A 46 11.28 -10.05 35.95
CA HIS A 46 11.88 -8.91 35.28
C HIS A 46 11.93 -9.19 33.79
N GLU A 47 11.29 -8.35 32.98
CA GLU A 47 11.20 -8.50 31.53
C GLU A 47 11.77 -7.25 30.85
N MET A 48 12.70 -7.46 29.92
CA MET A 48 13.20 -6.43 29.01
C MET A 48 12.78 -6.80 27.59
N ARG A 49 12.11 -5.89 26.89
CA ARG A 49 11.65 -6.09 25.51
C ARG A 49 12.14 -4.95 24.61
N LEU A 50 12.71 -5.31 23.46
CA LEU A 50 13.03 -4.42 22.35
C LEU A 50 12.11 -4.79 21.19
N ASP A 51 11.24 -3.88 20.77
CA ASP A 51 10.37 -4.08 19.62
C ASP A 51 10.51 -2.94 18.61
N GLY A 52 10.33 -3.27 17.33
CA GLY A 52 10.36 -2.27 16.27
C GLY A 52 9.86 -2.77 14.92
N SER A 53 9.88 -1.88 13.93
CA SER A 53 9.52 -2.19 12.55
C SER A 53 10.60 -1.76 11.56
N LEU A 54 10.82 -2.59 10.55
CA LEU A 54 11.73 -2.39 9.43
C LEU A 54 10.94 -2.27 8.12
N LEU A 55 11.65 -1.85 7.07
CA LEU A 55 11.12 -1.52 5.74
C LEU A 55 10.36 -0.18 5.78
N ASP A 56 10.31 0.51 4.64
CA ASP A 56 9.80 1.88 4.55
C ASP A 56 8.33 2.02 4.99
N ASP A 57 7.55 0.94 4.86
CA ASP A 57 6.15 0.87 5.24
C ASP A 57 5.90 0.12 6.57
N GLY A 58 6.96 -0.27 7.28
CA GLY A 58 6.87 -0.98 8.57
C GLY A 58 6.27 -2.39 8.47
N ARG A 59 6.27 -3.00 7.28
CA ARG A 59 5.66 -4.32 7.06
C ARG A 59 6.41 -5.48 7.70
N LEU A 60 7.65 -5.26 8.16
CA LEU A 60 8.41 -6.24 8.94
C LEU A 60 8.52 -5.78 10.39
N SER A 61 7.79 -6.41 11.30
CA SER A 61 7.92 -6.15 12.74
C SER A 61 8.80 -7.20 13.40
N TYR A 62 9.61 -6.79 14.39
CA TYR A 62 10.41 -7.69 15.21
C TYR A 62 10.24 -7.37 16.69
N SER A 63 10.42 -8.38 17.54
CA SER A 63 10.48 -8.22 18.99
C SER A 63 11.49 -9.19 19.60
N LEU A 64 12.41 -8.66 20.39
CA LEU A 64 13.33 -9.42 21.21
C LEU A 64 12.94 -9.21 22.68
N GLU A 65 12.81 -10.28 23.45
CA GLU A 65 12.41 -10.25 24.83
C GLU A 65 13.35 -11.12 25.67
N GLN A 66 13.74 -10.61 26.83
CA GLN A 66 14.48 -11.33 27.84
C GLN A 66 13.71 -11.21 29.16
N SER A 67 13.28 -12.34 29.69
CA SER A 67 12.65 -12.46 31.01
C SER A 67 13.56 -13.24 31.94
N LEU A 68 13.65 -12.78 33.19
CA LEU A 68 14.40 -13.38 34.28
C LEU A 68 13.52 -13.36 35.53
N ASP A 69 13.59 -14.38 36.37
CA ASP A 69 12.96 -14.36 37.68
C ASP A 69 13.96 -14.66 38.82
N ASP A 70 13.53 -14.38 40.04
CA ASP A 70 14.34 -14.56 41.26
C ASP A 70 14.70 -16.05 41.54
N ASP A 71 14.01 -17.01 40.91
CA ASP A 71 14.28 -18.44 41.01
C ASP A 71 15.30 -18.92 39.94
N ASN A 72 16.00 -17.98 39.30
CA ASN A 72 16.99 -18.22 38.26
C ASN A 72 16.40 -18.89 37.01
N ASN A 73 15.11 -18.70 36.77
CA ASN A 73 14.49 -19.03 35.50
C ASN A 73 14.71 -17.89 34.51
N HIS A 74 15.10 -18.24 33.30
CA HIS A 74 15.25 -17.29 32.20
C HIS A 74 14.40 -17.73 31.02
N ASN A 75 13.88 -16.75 30.29
CA ASN A 75 13.23 -16.98 29.00
C ASN A 75 13.64 -15.88 28.03
N SER A 76 14.20 -16.29 26.90
CA SER A 76 14.57 -15.40 25.82
C SER A 76 13.67 -15.70 24.64
N SER A 77 13.00 -14.70 24.07
CA SER A 77 12.21 -14.90 22.86
C SER A 77 12.55 -13.88 21.77
N LEU A 78 12.55 -14.35 20.53
CA LEU A 78 12.69 -13.56 19.33
C LEU A 78 11.48 -13.86 18.45
N ASN A 79 10.73 -12.84 18.07
CA ASN A 79 9.62 -12.95 17.13
C ASN A 79 9.81 -11.97 15.98
N ALA A 80 9.42 -12.40 14.80
CA ALA A 80 9.38 -11.61 13.58
C ALA A 80 8.04 -11.85 12.86
N SER A 81 7.47 -10.79 12.30
CA SER A 81 6.24 -10.87 11.52
C SER A 81 6.35 -10.00 10.28
N TYR A 82 6.08 -10.58 9.12
CA TYR A 82 6.15 -9.95 7.82
C TYR A 82 4.77 -9.90 7.16
N ARG A 83 4.27 -8.69 6.91
CA ARG A 83 3.03 -8.44 6.18
C ARG A 83 3.33 -8.36 4.67
N SER A 84 2.92 -9.40 3.96
CA SER A 84 2.94 -9.48 2.50
C SER A 84 1.58 -9.02 1.92
N PRO A 85 1.50 -8.65 0.64
CA PRO A 85 0.22 -8.43 -0.03
C PRO A 85 -0.71 -9.65 0.06
N TYR A 86 -0.11 -10.84 0.10
CA TYR A 86 -0.80 -12.14 0.03
C TYR A 86 -1.07 -12.79 1.39
N GLY A 87 -0.68 -12.16 2.50
CA GLY A 87 -0.80 -12.76 3.84
C GLY A 87 0.24 -12.24 4.83
N THR A 88 0.11 -12.63 6.09
CA THR A 88 1.07 -12.33 7.15
C THR A 88 1.81 -13.60 7.55
N PHE A 89 3.14 -13.53 7.54
CA PHE A 89 4.04 -14.62 7.94
C PHE A 89 4.65 -14.26 9.28
N SER A 90 4.49 -15.13 10.28
CA SER A 90 5.09 -14.96 11.60
C SER A 90 6.04 -16.11 11.88
N ALA A 91 7.20 -15.79 12.45
CA ALA A 91 8.16 -16.76 12.94
C ALA A 91 8.66 -16.31 14.32
N GLY A 92 8.90 -17.25 15.20
CA GLY A 92 9.43 -16.98 16.51
C GLY A 92 10.25 -18.16 17.04
N TYR A 93 11.07 -17.81 18.00
CA TYR A 93 11.90 -18.73 18.74
C TYR A 93 11.90 -18.29 20.19
N SER A 94 11.63 -19.21 21.10
CA SER A 94 11.78 -18.99 22.53
C SER A 94 12.65 -20.08 23.14
N TYR A 95 13.48 -19.68 24.09
CA TYR A 95 14.40 -20.54 24.79
C TYR A 95 14.36 -20.19 26.27
N GLY A 96 14.04 -21.17 27.11
CA GLY A 96 14.09 -21.06 28.56
C GLY A 96 14.88 -22.19 29.20
N ASN A 97 14.83 -22.28 30.53
CA ASN A 97 15.63 -23.24 31.30
C ASN A 97 15.43 -24.70 30.87
N ASP A 98 14.19 -25.11 30.64
CA ASP A 98 13.84 -26.52 30.44
C ASP A 98 13.32 -26.83 29.03
N SER A 99 13.13 -25.81 28.18
CA SER A 99 12.56 -26.02 26.85
C SER A 99 12.96 -24.94 25.85
N SER A 100 12.97 -25.35 24.58
CA SER A 100 13.00 -24.44 23.44
C SER A 100 11.78 -24.68 22.58
N GLN A 101 11.21 -23.60 22.03
CA GLN A 101 10.05 -23.67 21.16
C GLN A 101 10.30 -22.83 19.92
N TYR A 102 9.91 -23.39 18.78
CA TYR A 102 9.92 -22.71 17.49
C TYR A 102 8.48 -22.59 17.03
N ASN A 103 8.04 -21.36 16.76
CA ASN A 103 6.71 -21.07 16.25
C ASN A 103 6.82 -20.48 14.86
N TYR A 104 6.00 -20.97 13.94
CA TYR A 104 5.84 -20.38 12.62
C TYR A 104 4.37 -20.43 12.24
N GLY A 105 3.93 -19.43 11.49
CA GLY A 105 2.52 -19.28 11.15
C GLY A 105 2.34 -18.44 9.90
N VAL A 106 1.29 -18.74 9.16
CA VAL A 106 0.83 -17.95 8.02
C VAL A 106 -0.64 -17.67 8.22
N THR A 107 -1.03 -16.41 8.18
CA THR A 107 -2.42 -15.97 8.32
C THR A 107 -2.78 -15.05 7.17
N GLY A 108 -3.88 -15.32 6.49
CA GLY A 108 -4.32 -14.54 5.35
C GLY A 108 -5.78 -14.79 5.01
N GLY A 109 -6.24 -14.20 3.92
CA GLY A 109 -7.54 -14.43 3.34
C GLY A 109 -7.44 -14.78 1.86
N VAL A 110 -8.52 -15.35 1.34
CA VAL A 110 -8.70 -15.63 -0.09
C VAL A 110 -10.03 -15.01 -0.49
N VAL A 111 -10.00 -14.10 -1.45
CA VAL A 111 -11.20 -13.46 -1.98
C VAL A 111 -11.45 -13.97 -3.39
N ILE A 112 -12.64 -14.53 -3.60
CA ILE A 112 -13.12 -14.95 -4.91
C ILE A 112 -14.07 -13.87 -5.42
N HIS A 113 -13.78 -13.31 -6.60
CA HIS A 113 -14.52 -12.20 -7.19
C HIS A 113 -14.70 -12.44 -8.70
N PRO A 114 -15.53 -11.64 -9.41
CA PRO A 114 -15.83 -11.87 -10.84
C PRO A 114 -14.61 -11.92 -11.77
N HIS A 115 -13.47 -11.38 -11.33
CA HIS A 115 -12.24 -11.30 -12.11
C HIS A 115 -11.18 -12.33 -11.71
N GLY A 116 -11.45 -13.18 -10.72
CA GLY A 116 -10.53 -14.26 -10.30
C GLY A 116 -10.46 -14.46 -8.80
N VAL A 117 -9.24 -14.78 -8.35
CA VAL A 117 -8.93 -15.04 -6.94
C VAL A 117 -7.76 -14.17 -6.54
N THR A 118 -7.95 -13.38 -5.49
CA THR A 118 -6.89 -12.54 -4.91
C THR A 118 -6.64 -12.95 -3.47
N LEU A 119 -5.36 -13.17 -3.15
CA LEU A 119 -4.92 -13.44 -1.78
C LEU A 119 -4.83 -12.13 -1.01
N SER A 120 -5.04 -12.20 0.29
CA SER A 120 -5.05 -11.03 1.15
C SER A 120 -4.39 -11.30 2.49
N GLN A 121 -4.09 -10.22 3.20
CA GLN A 121 -3.94 -10.28 4.64
C GLN A 121 -5.27 -10.72 5.31
N TYR A 122 -5.24 -10.99 6.62
CA TYR A 122 -6.42 -11.42 7.37
C TYR A 122 -7.60 -10.46 7.17
N LEU A 123 -8.78 -11.00 6.83
CA LEU A 123 -9.96 -10.21 6.49
C LEU A 123 -10.78 -9.86 7.73
N GLY A 124 -11.14 -8.58 7.84
CA GLY A 124 -12.09 -8.07 8.82
C GLY A 124 -13.55 -8.21 8.36
N ASN A 125 -14.45 -7.61 9.14
CA ASN A 125 -15.90 -7.68 8.90
C ASN A 125 -16.36 -6.92 7.65
N ALA A 126 -15.59 -5.95 7.16
CA ALA A 126 -15.85 -5.24 5.92
C ALA A 126 -14.50 -4.94 5.27
N PHE A 127 -14.41 -5.13 3.95
CA PHE A 127 -13.15 -5.04 3.20
C PHE A 127 -13.40 -4.48 1.80
N ALA A 128 -12.36 -3.95 1.16
CA ALA A 128 -12.44 -3.51 -0.23
C ALA A 128 -11.63 -4.42 -1.15
N LEU A 129 -12.15 -4.68 -2.35
CA LEU A 129 -11.38 -5.16 -3.49
C LEU A 129 -10.95 -3.94 -4.31
N ILE A 130 -9.65 -3.75 -4.44
CA ILE A 130 -9.03 -2.78 -5.33
C ILE A 130 -8.91 -3.40 -6.72
N ASP A 131 -9.37 -2.69 -7.73
CA ASP A 131 -9.13 -3.00 -9.14
C ASP A 131 -8.32 -1.85 -9.74
N ALA A 132 -7.05 -2.11 -10.04
CA ALA A 132 -6.15 -1.14 -10.67
C ALA A 132 -5.97 -1.38 -12.18
N ASN A 133 -6.99 -1.93 -12.86
CA ASN A 133 -6.99 -2.11 -14.31
C ASN A 133 -5.75 -2.84 -14.87
N GLY A 134 -5.28 -3.86 -14.14
CA GLY A 134 -4.09 -4.64 -14.50
C GLY A 134 -2.75 -4.09 -14.00
N ALA A 135 -2.71 -2.93 -13.34
CA ALA A 135 -1.47 -2.37 -12.83
C ALA A 135 -1.00 -3.10 -11.56
N SER A 136 0.13 -3.81 -11.68
CA SER A 136 0.77 -4.56 -10.60
C SER A 136 1.65 -3.68 -9.72
N GLY A 137 1.78 -4.01 -8.43
CA GLY A 137 2.68 -3.34 -7.51
C GLY A 137 2.21 -1.95 -7.02
N VAL A 138 0.96 -1.57 -7.32
CA VAL A 138 0.36 -0.31 -6.85
C VAL A 138 0.06 -0.42 -5.35
N ARG A 139 0.73 0.41 -4.56
CA ARG A 139 0.60 0.43 -3.09
C ARG A 139 -0.52 1.35 -2.64
N ILE A 140 -1.16 1.02 -1.50
CA ILE A 140 -2.22 1.84 -0.91
C ILE A 140 -1.71 2.48 0.39
N GLN A 141 -1.89 3.79 0.51
CA GLN A 141 -1.50 4.57 1.68
C GLN A 141 -2.15 4.03 2.95
N ASN A 142 -1.40 4.05 4.05
CA ASN A 142 -1.82 3.61 5.38
C ASN A 142 -2.12 2.10 5.51
N TYR A 143 -1.83 1.28 4.48
CA TYR A 143 -1.96 -0.18 4.54
C TYR A 143 -0.61 -0.88 4.29
N PRO A 144 0.22 -1.06 5.35
CA PRO A 144 1.52 -1.70 5.25
C PRO A 144 1.49 -3.06 4.54
N GLY A 145 2.41 -3.25 3.59
CA GLY A 145 2.53 -4.48 2.83
C GLY A 145 1.41 -4.75 1.84
N ILE A 146 0.42 -3.87 1.67
CA ILE A 146 -0.63 -4.05 0.64
C ILE A 146 -0.17 -3.42 -0.68
N ALA A 147 -0.16 -4.25 -1.73
CA ALA A 147 0.07 -3.84 -3.11
C ALA A 147 -0.78 -4.70 -4.05
N THR A 148 -1.06 -4.20 -5.25
CA THR A 148 -1.74 -4.99 -6.28
C THR A 148 -0.90 -6.17 -6.73
N ASP A 149 -1.58 -7.29 -6.95
CA ASP A 149 -1.04 -8.53 -7.49
C ASP A 149 -0.68 -8.39 -8.98
N PRO A 150 -0.08 -9.41 -9.62
CA PRO A 150 0.27 -9.36 -11.03
C PRO A 150 -0.91 -9.16 -11.99
N PHE A 151 -2.15 -9.33 -11.52
CA PHE A 151 -3.38 -9.11 -12.27
C PHE A 151 -4.00 -7.74 -12.01
N GLY A 152 -3.39 -6.92 -11.14
CA GLY A 152 -3.85 -5.57 -10.80
C GLY A 152 -4.88 -5.52 -9.67
N TYR A 153 -5.04 -6.58 -8.88
CA TYR A 153 -6.00 -6.61 -7.77
C TYR A 153 -5.30 -6.58 -6.41
N ALA A 154 -5.89 -5.88 -5.44
CA ALA A 154 -5.47 -5.93 -4.04
C ALA A 154 -6.70 -6.00 -3.14
N VAL A 155 -6.53 -6.48 -1.92
CA VAL A 155 -7.61 -6.47 -0.93
C VAL A 155 -7.20 -5.61 0.25
N ILE A 156 -8.04 -4.61 0.57
CA ILE A 156 -7.94 -3.83 1.80
C ILE A 156 -8.61 -4.63 2.91
N PRO A 157 -7.86 -5.14 3.90
CA PRO A 157 -8.37 -6.15 4.82
C PRO A 157 -9.45 -5.66 5.78
N TYR A 158 -9.52 -4.36 6.07
CA TYR A 158 -10.47 -3.80 7.01
C TYR A 158 -10.93 -2.41 6.59
N LEU A 159 -12.23 -2.16 6.76
CA LEU A 159 -12.87 -0.87 6.58
C LEU A 159 -13.80 -0.60 7.76
N THR A 160 -14.01 0.68 8.05
CA THR A 160 -14.99 1.11 9.05
C THR A 160 -16.40 1.07 8.45
N THR A 161 -17.27 0.23 9.01
CA THR A 161 -18.65 0.07 8.53
C THR A 161 -19.49 1.32 8.76
N TYR A 162 -20.38 1.64 7.83
CA TYR A 162 -21.29 2.81 7.87
C TYR A 162 -20.58 4.17 7.94
N GLN A 163 -19.30 4.21 7.58
CA GLN A 163 -18.51 5.43 7.50
C GLN A 163 -17.81 5.51 6.15
N GLU A 164 -17.48 6.72 5.74
CA GLU A 164 -16.66 6.95 4.57
C GLU A 164 -15.22 6.53 4.85
N ASN A 165 -14.69 5.64 3.99
CA ASN A 165 -13.31 5.20 4.04
C ASN A 165 -12.60 5.75 2.80
N ARG A 166 -11.56 6.55 3.04
CA ARG A 166 -10.69 7.09 1.99
C ARG A 166 -9.61 6.06 1.65
N LEU A 167 -9.63 5.56 0.43
CA LEU A 167 -8.64 4.65 -0.11
C LEU A 167 -7.77 5.42 -1.09
N SER A 168 -6.48 5.55 -0.81
CA SER A 168 -5.57 6.35 -1.64
C SER A 168 -4.35 5.56 -2.04
N VAL A 169 -3.96 5.67 -3.30
CA VAL A 169 -2.72 5.09 -3.81
C VAL A 169 -1.53 5.89 -3.29
N ASP A 170 -0.45 5.20 -2.95
CA ASP A 170 0.83 5.84 -2.65
C ASP A 170 1.54 6.23 -3.95
N THR A 171 1.35 7.47 -4.37
CA THR A 171 1.95 8.02 -5.60
C THR A 171 3.46 8.16 -5.52
N THR A 172 4.06 8.08 -4.33
CA THR A 172 5.53 8.17 -4.16
C THR A 172 6.24 6.86 -4.47
N GLN A 173 5.49 5.75 -4.46
CA GLN A 173 5.99 4.39 -4.69
C GLN A 173 5.24 3.71 -5.85
N LEU A 174 4.67 4.50 -6.76
CA LEU A 174 4.07 3.98 -7.98
C LEU A 174 5.13 3.32 -8.86
N PRO A 175 4.80 2.20 -9.54
CA PRO A 175 5.65 1.66 -10.59
C PRO A 175 5.93 2.71 -11.68
N ASP A 176 7.16 2.71 -12.22
CA ASP A 176 7.64 3.70 -13.20
C ASP A 176 6.76 3.81 -14.45
N ASN A 177 6.13 2.70 -14.83
CA ASN A 177 5.25 2.53 -15.99
C ASN A 177 3.76 2.67 -15.65
N VAL A 178 3.37 3.20 -14.50
CA VAL A 178 1.97 3.34 -14.11
C VAL A 178 1.65 4.79 -13.79
N ASP A 179 0.57 5.27 -14.37
CA ASP A 179 -0.06 6.54 -14.02
C ASP A 179 -1.54 6.32 -13.68
N LEU A 180 -2.13 7.21 -12.88
CA LEU A 180 -3.50 7.06 -12.38
C LEU A 180 -4.32 8.32 -12.62
N GLU A 181 -5.50 8.17 -13.22
CA GLU A 181 -6.44 9.30 -13.39
C GLU A 181 -6.97 9.80 -12.04
N GLN A 182 -7.24 8.87 -11.12
CA GLN A 182 -7.72 9.14 -9.78
C GLN A 182 -6.82 8.40 -8.79
N THR A 183 -6.25 9.14 -7.85
CA THR A 183 -5.36 8.57 -6.82
C THR A 183 -6.09 8.28 -5.52
N THR A 184 -7.38 8.61 -5.43
CA THR A 184 -8.21 8.44 -4.24
C THR A 184 -9.61 7.98 -4.62
N GLN A 185 -10.13 7.00 -3.89
CA GLN A 185 -11.51 6.54 -3.92
C GLN A 185 -12.13 6.63 -2.53
N PHE A 186 -13.44 6.86 -2.48
CA PHE A 186 -14.22 6.90 -1.24
C PHE A 186 -15.27 5.79 -1.27
N VAL A 187 -15.33 4.99 -0.20
CA VAL A 187 -16.29 3.87 -0.09
C VAL A 187 -16.97 3.86 1.27
N VAL A 188 -18.25 3.49 1.29
CA VAL A 188 -19.06 3.38 2.52
C VAL A 188 -19.61 1.96 2.64
N PRO A 189 -18.92 1.04 3.34
CA PRO A 189 -19.33 -0.35 3.42
C PRO A 189 -20.35 -0.60 4.53
N ASN A 190 -21.31 -1.49 4.28
CA ASN A 190 -22.12 -2.10 5.35
C ASN A 190 -21.32 -3.18 6.08
N ARG A 191 -21.81 -3.65 7.24
CA ARG A 191 -21.22 -4.81 7.92
C ARG A 191 -21.32 -6.06 7.04
N GLY A 192 -20.21 -6.78 6.88
CA GLY A 192 -20.13 -7.97 6.02
C GLY A 192 -19.92 -7.65 4.54
N ALA A 193 -19.83 -6.37 4.15
CA ALA A 193 -19.72 -5.99 2.75
C ALA A 193 -18.29 -6.12 2.23
N MET A 194 -18.19 -6.65 1.01
CA MET A 194 -17.07 -6.45 0.11
C MET A 194 -17.44 -5.32 -0.85
N VAL A 195 -16.70 -4.22 -0.82
CA VAL A 195 -16.89 -3.09 -1.74
C VAL A 195 -15.81 -3.08 -2.79
N ALA A 196 -16.14 -2.72 -4.04
CA ALA A 196 -15.16 -2.55 -5.10
C ALA A 196 -14.69 -1.08 -5.14
N ALA A 197 -13.39 -0.86 -5.23
CA ALA A 197 -12.79 0.44 -5.45
C ALA A 197 -11.91 0.37 -6.71
N ARG A 198 -12.36 1.03 -7.78
CA ARG A 198 -11.68 1.01 -9.08
C ARG A 198 -10.75 2.20 -9.23
N PHE A 199 -9.52 1.91 -9.63
CA PHE A 199 -8.49 2.87 -9.97
C PHE A 199 -8.16 2.70 -11.46
N ASN A 200 -8.45 3.73 -12.25
CA ASN A 200 -8.13 3.71 -13.67
C ASN A 200 -6.63 3.96 -13.84
N ALA A 201 -5.88 2.86 -13.88
CA ALA A 201 -4.45 2.89 -14.13
C ALA A 201 -4.14 2.81 -15.63
N ASN A 202 -3.24 3.67 -16.06
CA ASN A 202 -2.67 3.76 -17.39
C ASN A 202 -1.26 3.16 -17.36
N ILE A 203 -1.10 1.99 -17.96
CA ILE A 203 0.18 1.25 -17.97
C ILE A 203 0.96 1.62 -19.23
N GLY A 204 2.12 2.24 -19.06
CA GLY A 204 3.02 2.66 -20.13
C GLY A 204 3.82 3.91 -19.77
N TYR A 205 4.34 4.57 -20.79
CA TYR A 205 5.11 5.79 -20.64
C TYR A 205 4.24 7.01 -20.33
N ARG A 206 4.84 7.94 -19.59
CA ARG A 206 4.35 9.30 -19.40
C ARG A 206 5.11 10.22 -20.34
N VAL A 207 4.40 10.97 -21.15
CA VAL A 207 4.99 11.80 -22.22
C VAL A 207 4.37 13.18 -22.25
N LEU A 208 5.21 14.20 -22.34
CA LEU A 208 4.83 15.55 -22.75
C LEU A 208 5.06 15.69 -24.25
N VAL A 209 3.98 15.83 -25.02
CA VAL A 209 4.04 15.97 -26.47
C VAL A 209 3.69 17.41 -26.85
N THR A 210 4.61 18.10 -27.51
CA THR A 210 4.30 19.38 -28.16
C THR A 210 3.67 19.11 -29.52
N VAL A 211 2.40 19.46 -29.67
CA VAL A 211 1.61 19.22 -30.88
C VAL A 211 1.38 20.52 -31.64
N SER A 212 1.63 20.47 -32.94
CA SER A 212 1.42 21.58 -33.87
C SER A 212 0.40 21.25 -34.95
N ASP A 213 -0.30 22.26 -35.46
CA ASP A 213 -1.22 22.16 -36.58
C ASP A 213 -0.47 21.86 -37.90
N ARG A 214 -1.22 21.71 -39.00
CA ARG A 214 -0.66 21.48 -40.34
C ARG A 214 0.27 22.62 -40.81
N ASN A 215 0.17 23.81 -40.21
CA ASN A 215 0.97 24.98 -40.52
C ASN A 215 2.16 25.18 -39.56
N GLY A 216 2.39 24.25 -38.63
CA GLY A 216 3.45 24.33 -37.62
C GLY A 216 3.14 25.26 -36.44
N LYS A 217 1.89 25.74 -36.30
CA LYS A 217 1.46 26.54 -35.16
C LYS A 217 1.06 25.65 -33.99
N PRO A 218 1.37 26.01 -32.73
CA PRO A 218 0.90 25.27 -31.57
C PRO A 218 -0.63 25.13 -31.54
N LEU A 219 -1.12 23.99 -31.07
CA LEU A 219 -2.54 23.82 -30.84
C LEU A 219 -3.06 24.79 -29.77
N PRO A 220 -4.33 25.24 -29.86
CA PRO A 220 -4.89 26.20 -28.93
C PRO A 220 -5.06 25.60 -27.53
N PHE A 221 -4.85 26.43 -26.51
CA PHE A 221 -5.10 26.10 -25.11
C PHE A 221 -6.54 25.62 -24.90
N GLY A 222 -6.72 24.58 -24.09
CA GLY A 222 -8.03 24.01 -23.77
C GLY A 222 -8.61 23.11 -24.86
N ALA A 223 -7.87 22.86 -25.95
CA ALA A 223 -8.25 21.82 -26.91
C ALA A 223 -8.26 20.45 -26.22
N LEU A 224 -9.21 19.60 -26.57
CA LEU A 224 -9.42 18.31 -25.95
C LEU A 224 -8.91 17.21 -26.87
N ALA A 225 -7.95 16.45 -26.40
CA ALA A 225 -7.39 15.30 -27.10
C ALA A 225 -8.00 14.02 -26.55
N SER A 226 -8.44 13.12 -27.45
CA SER A 226 -9.00 11.83 -27.09
C SER A 226 -8.36 10.71 -27.90
N ASN A 227 -8.20 9.56 -27.26
CA ASN A 227 -7.84 8.32 -27.92
C ASN A 227 -9.07 7.39 -27.89
N ASP A 228 -9.62 7.07 -29.06
CA ASP A 228 -10.86 6.30 -29.15
C ASP A 228 -10.67 4.82 -28.77
N ASP A 229 -9.45 4.29 -28.91
CA ASP A 229 -9.14 2.90 -28.56
C ASP A 229 -9.02 2.68 -27.05
N THR A 230 -8.41 3.65 -26.34
CA THR A 230 -8.19 3.56 -24.89
C THR A 230 -9.26 4.29 -24.07
N GLY A 231 -10.04 5.18 -24.69
CA GLY A 231 -10.98 6.07 -24.02
C GLY A 231 -10.33 7.22 -23.25
N GLN A 232 -9.00 7.35 -23.32
CA GLN A 232 -8.25 8.37 -22.59
C GLN A 232 -8.51 9.76 -23.15
N GLN A 233 -8.48 10.75 -22.25
CA GLN A 233 -8.65 12.15 -22.58
C GLN A 233 -7.55 13.00 -21.94
N SER A 234 -7.10 14.02 -22.66
CA SER A 234 -6.14 15.00 -22.17
C SER A 234 -6.47 16.38 -22.72
N ILE A 235 -5.90 17.41 -22.09
CA ILE A 235 -6.15 18.81 -22.43
C ILE A 235 -4.84 19.44 -22.88
N VAL A 236 -4.90 20.24 -23.93
CA VAL A 236 -3.76 21.01 -24.44
C VAL A 236 -3.50 22.22 -23.53
N ASP A 237 -2.28 22.31 -23.01
CA ASP A 237 -1.78 23.42 -22.21
C ASP A 237 -1.22 24.55 -23.09
N GLU A 238 -0.74 25.63 -22.46
CA GLU A 238 -0.09 26.73 -23.14
C GLU A 238 1.14 26.24 -23.94
N GLY A 239 1.29 26.73 -25.16
CA GLY A 239 2.37 26.29 -26.06
C GLY A 239 2.10 24.98 -26.80
N GLY A 240 0.88 24.44 -26.76
CA GLY A 240 0.49 23.25 -27.53
C GLY A 240 0.98 21.95 -26.91
N ILE A 241 1.20 21.92 -25.59
CA ILE A 241 1.75 20.76 -24.88
C ILE A 241 0.59 19.87 -24.39
N LEU A 242 0.69 18.57 -24.60
CA LEU A 242 -0.19 17.57 -24.00
C LEU A 242 0.59 16.66 -23.07
N TYR A 243 0.02 16.39 -21.90
CA TYR A 243 0.43 15.27 -21.06
C TYR A 243 -0.36 14.02 -21.43
N LEU A 244 0.34 12.96 -21.81
CA LEU A 244 -0.25 11.66 -22.11
C LEU A 244 0.38 10.59 -21.22
N SER A 245 -0.42 9.64 -20.73
CA SER A 245 0.06 8.51 -19.95
C SER A 245 -0.46 7.17 -20.49
N GLY A 246 0.22 6.08 -20.16
CA GLY A 246 -0.08 4.77 -20.75
C GLY A 246 0.31 4.67 -22.24
N ILE A 247 1.28 5.48 -22.67
CA ILE A 247 1.77 5.42 -24.05
C ILE A 247 2.64 4.18 -24.22
N SER A 248 2.43 3.46 -25.32
CA SER A 248 3.21 2.25 -25.66
C SER A 248 4.10 2.49 -26.87
N SER A 249 4.95 1.51 -27.21
CA SER A 249 5.73 1.55 -28.45
C SER A 249 4.87 1.35 -29.71
N LYS A 250 3.63 0.90 -29.57
CA LYS A 250 2.67 0.90 -30.68
C LYS A 250 2.14 2.30 -30.93
N SER A 251 2.06 2.66 -32.21
CA SER A 251 1.49 3.93 -32.63
C SER A 251 0.03 4.03 -32.20
N GLN A 252 -0.28 5.06 -31.42
CA GLN A 252 -1.60 5.38 -30.91
C GLN A 252 -2.12 6.64 -31.62
N SER A 253 -3.34 6.57 -32.15
CA SER A 253 -3.99 7.71 -32.81
C SER A 253 -4.74 8.55 -31.79
N TRP A 254 -4.56 9.86 -31.87
CA TRP A 254 -5.19 10.85 -31.00
C TRP A 254 -5.94 11.86 -31.86
N THR A 255 -7.20 12.09 -31.51
CA THR A 255 -8.03 13.13 -32.12
C THR A 255 -8.07 14.33 -31.19
N VAL A 256 -7.69 15.50 -31.69
CA VAL A 256 -7.74 16.76 -30.94
C VAL A 256 -8.84 17.64 -31.49
N ARG A 257 -9.69 18.19 -30.62
CA ARG A 257 -10.81 19.06 -30.99
C ARG A 257 -10.81 20.31 -30.13
N TRP A 258 -10.88 21.48 -30.77
CA TRP A 258 -11.01 22.79 -30.10
C TRP A 258 -12.28 23.55 -30.51
N GLY A 259 -13.11 22.94 -31.35
CA GLY A 259 -14.40 23.47 -31.73
C GLY A 259 -15.24 22.45 -32.50
N ASN A 260 -16.32 22.92 -33.12
CA ASN A 260 -17.32 22.08 -33.78
C ASN A 260 -17.18 22.05 -35.31
N GLN A 261 -16.33 22.90 -35.88
CA GLN A 261 -16.12 22.93 -37.32
C GLN A 261 -15.06 21.90 -37.75
N ALA A 262 -15.10 21.49 -39.02
CA ALA A 262 -14.22 20.46 -39.55
C ALA A 262 -12.73 20.86 -39.56
N ASP A 263 -12.45 22.17 -39.59
CA ASP A 263 -11.12 22.78 -39.47
C ASP A 263 -10.70 23.03 -38.02
N GLN A 264 -11.57 22.75 -37.05
CA GLN A 264 -11.33 22.91 -35.61
C GLN A 264 -11.02 21.58 -34.90
N GLN A 265 -10.53 20.61 -35.69
CA GLN A 265 -10.11 19.30 -35.22
C GLN A 265 -8.91 18.82 -36.04
N CYS A 266 -8.08 17.99 -35.44
CA CYS A 266 -7.00 17.31 -36.14
C CYS A 266 -6.68 15.95 -35.52
N GLN A 267 -5.91 15.14 -36.23
CA GLN A 267 -5.42 13.85 -35.74
C GLN A 267 -3.90 13.83 -35.75
N PHE A 268 -3.30 13.18 -34.77
CA PHE A 268 -1.87 12.87 -34.76
C PHE A 268 -1.67 11.45 -34.23
N ALA A 269 -0.58 10.82 -34.66
CA ALA A 269 -0.17 9.51 -34.15
C ALA A 269 1.10 9.67 -33.33
N PHE A 270 1.18 8.96 -32.20
CA PHE A 270 2.34 9.02 -31.31
C PHE A 270 2.70 7.63 -30.79
N SER A 271 3.99 7.36 -30.64
CA SER A 271 4.56 6.14 -30.07
C SER A 271 5.86 6.47 -29.36
N THR A 272 6.19 5.71 -28.31
CA THR A 272 7.51 5.80 -27.69
C THR A 272 8.51 4.84 -28.33
N PRO A 273 9.82 5.11 -28.22
CA PRO A 273 10.84 4.11 -28.56
C PRO A 273 10.64 2.81 -27.76
N ASP A 274 11.04 1.67 -28.31
CA ASP A 274 11.13 0.39 -27.59
C ASP A 274 12.27 0.46 -26.55
N SER A 275 12.00 1.08 -25.40
CA SER A 275 12.84 0.98 -24.21
C SER A 275 12.02 0.46 -23.02
N GLU A 276 12.63 0.37 -21.84
CA GLU A 276 11.87 0.17 -20.60
C GLU A 276 11.34 1.53 -20.10
N PRO A 277 10.09 1.62 -19.62
CA PRO A 277 9.57 2.85 -19.02
C PRO A 277 10.35 3.21 -17.77
N THR A 278 10.87 4.44 -17.76
CA THR A 278 11.57 5.00 -16.60
C THR A 278 10.65 5.95 -15.84
N THR A 279 11.03 6.27 -14.60
CA THR A 279 10.37 7.24 -13.73
C THR A 279 10.27 8.66 -14.34
N SER A 280 11.09 8.96 -15.36
CA SER A 280 11.14 10.25 -16.04
C SER A 280 10.05 10.40 -17.10
N VAL A 281 9.40 11.57 -17.10
CA VAL A 281 8.49 11.97 -18.17
C VAL A 281 9.29 12.22 -19.45
N LEU A 282 8.93 11.54 -20.54
CA LEU A 282 9.55 11.75 -21.85
C LEU A 282 9.02 13.03 -22.50
N GLN A 283 9.82 13.63 -23.38
CA GLN A 283 9.39 14.74 -24.22
C GLN A 283 9.38 14.32 -25.68
N GLY A 284 8.36 14.75 -26.42
CA GLY A 284 8.23 14.46 -27.84
C GLY A 284 7.56 15.60 -28.60
N THR A 285 7.61 15.53 -29.91
CA THR A 285 6.89 16.45 -30.80
C THR A 285 6.01 15.66 -31.77
N ALA A 286 4.86 16.21 -32.11
CA ALA A 286 3.97 15.64 -33.11
C ALA A 286 3.36 16.75 -33.97
N GLN A 287 3.02 16.40 -35.21
CA GLN A 287 2.33 17.29 -36.13
C GLN A 287 1.00 16.68 -36.53
N CYS A 288 -0.06 17.49 -36.46
CA CYS A 288 -1.38 17.12 -36.88
C CYS A 288 -1.49 17.00 -38.41
N HIS A 289 -2.28 16.04 -38.88
CA HIS A 289 -2.54 15.80 -40.31
C HIS A 289 -4.01 15.90 -40.69
#